data_AF-A0A235BXJ4-F1
#
_entry.id   AF-A0A235BXJ4-F1
#
_cell.length_a   1.000
_cell.length_b   1.000
_cell.length_c   1.000
_cell.angle_alpha   90.00
_cell.angle_beta   90.00
_cell.angle_gamma   90.00
#
_symmetry.space_group_name_H-M   'P 1'
#
loop_
_entity.id
_entity.type
_entity.pdbx_description
1 polymer ?
#
loop_
_entity_poly.entity_id
_entity_poly.type
_entity_poly.pdbx_seq_one_letter_code
_entity_poly.pdbx_strand_id
1 'polypeptide(L)'
;MKITNLDTDLLLYLITERGATTTELAKLMFAPINDYELRKHDSKIRYRLERMRKKELLHKNGVKYTVNEERVFLTQASMFLEDIEVALPMGKMLVVYPKDDEIMMRTLRTESMLPPRKSD
;
A
#
# COMPACT_ATOMS: atom_id res chain seq x y z
N MET A 1 -8.94 -6.00 12.45
CA MET A 1 -9.37 -4.92 11.51
C MET A 1 -9.00 -5.38 10.12
N LYS A 2 -9.98 -5.48 9.23
CA LYS A 2 -9.75 -5.78 7.82
C LYS A 2 -8.94 -4.64 7.15
N ILE A 3 -7.84 -4.98 6.47
CA ILE A 3 -7.08 -4.03 5.64
C ILE A 3 -8.00 -3.60 4.49
N THR A 4 -8.05 -2.30 4.23
CA THR A 4 -8.92 -1.71 3.20
C THR A 4 -8.15 -1.37 1.92
N ASN A 5 -8.85 -0.94 0.87
CA ASN A 5 -8.20 -0.42 -0.35
C ASN A 5 -7.23 0.70 -0.02
N LEU A 6 -7.66 1.67 0.79
CA LEU A 6 -6.81 2.80 1.20
C LEU A 6 -5.55 2.35 1.95
N ASP A 7 -5.65 1.32 2.80
CA ASP A 7 -4.47 0.77 3.49
C ASP A 7 -3.52 0.08 2.50
N THR A 8 -4.06 -0.62 1.50
CA THR A 8 -3.29 -1.25 0.43
C THR A 8 -2.53 -0.19 -0.37
N ASP A 9 -3.21 0.89 -0.77
CA ASP A 9 -2.61 1.98 -1.54
C ASP A 9 -1.50 2.68 -0.76
N LEU A 10 -1.69 2.87 0.55
CA LEU A 10 -0.66 3.37 1.47
C LEU A 10 0.56 2.44 1.52
N LEU A 11 0.36 1.13 1.66
CA LEU A 11 1.45 0.15 1.68
C LEU A 11 2.23 0.16 0.37
N LEU A 12 1.53 0.18 -0.77
CA LEU A 12 2.17 0.22 -2.09
C LEU A 12 3.06 1.44 -2.29
N TYR A 13 2.59 2.61 -1.88
CA TYR A 13 3.39 3.81 -1.95
C TYR A 13 4.63 3.73 -1.05
N LEU A 14 4.45 3.30 0.20
CA LEU A 14 5.55 3.17 1.15
C LEU A 14 6.63 2.18 0.69
N ILE A 15 6.25 1.11 -0.02
CA ILE A 15 7.19 0.17 -0.64
C ILE A 15 7.94 0.84 -1.79
N THR A 16 7.22 1.57 -2.65
CA THR A 16 7.79 2.19 -3.86
C THR A 16 8.78 3.30 -3.51
N GLU A 17 8.42 4.17 -2.58
CA GLU A 17 9.21 5.34 -2.18
C GLU A 17 10.17 5.05 -1.02
N ARG A 18 10.18 3.82 -0.49
CA ARG A 18 10.95 3.43 0.71
C ARG A 18 10.68 4.30 1.94
N GLY A 19 9.48 4.86 2.03
CA GLY A 19 8.96 5.55 3.20
C GLY A 19 8.42 6.95 2.94
N ALA A 20 7.50 7.39 3.80
CA ALA A 20 6.86 8.70 3.69
C ALA A 20 6.28 9.18 5.03
N THR A 21 6.10 10.49 5.14
CA THR A 21 5.37 11.15 6.22
C THR A 21 3.86 11.14 5.95
N THR A 22 3.06 11.38 6.99
CA THR A 22 1.59 11.48 6.86
C THR A 22 1.16 12.59 5.92
N THR A 23 1.91 13.69 5.89
CA THR A 23 1.61 14.87 5.07
C THR A 23 1.90 14.63 3.59
N GLU A 24 3.02 13.97 3.26
CA GLU A 24 3.34 13.58 1.88
C GLU A 24 2.27 12.65 1.31
N LEU A 25 1.88 11.63 2.08
CA LEU A 25 0.81 10.70 1.71
C LEU A 25 -0.54 11.41 1.57
N ALA A 26 -0.85 12.38 2.44
CA ALA A 26 -2.12 13.10 2.38
C ALA A 26 -2.23 13.94 1.11
N LYS A 27 -1.14 14.61 0.73
CA LYS A 27 -1.06 15.37 -0.52
C LYS A 27 -1.24 14.48 -1.74
N LEU A 28 -0.55 13.34 -1.77
CA LEU A 28 -0.63 12.40 -2.88
C LEU A 28 -2.03 11.80 -3.05
N MET A 29 -2.62 11.30 -1.96
CA MET A 29 -3.83 10.47 -2.05
C MET A 29 -5.12 11.27 -2.16
N PHE A 30 -5.13 12.52 -1.71
CA PHE A 30 -6.36 13.32 -1.60
C PHE A 30 -6.29 14.67 -2.33
N ALA A 31 -5.12 15.08 -2.83
CA ALA A 31 -4.92 16.37 -3.50
C ALA A 31 -5.64 17.55 -2.80
N PRO A 32 -5.41 17.76 -1.50
CA PRO A 32 -6.13 18.76 -0.72
C PRO A 32 -5.88 20.17 -1.27
N ILE A 33 -6.94 20.98 -1.35
CA ILE A 33 -6.86 22.33 -1.95
C ILE A 33 -6.56 23.44 -0.93
N ASN A 34 -6.58 23.12 0.37
CA ASN A 34 -6.31 24.07 1.44
C ASN A 34 -5.76 23.40 2.72
N ASP A 35 -5.29 24.21 3.66
CA ASP A 35 -4.68 23.75 4.92
C ASP A 35 -5.65 23.02 5.86
N TYR A 36 -6.94 23.32 5.78
CA TYR A 36 -7.96 22.64 6.58
C TYR A 36 -8.12 21.20 6.10
N GLU A 37 -8.28 21.00 4.80
CA GLU A 37 -8.34 19.68 4.19
C GLU A 37 -7.06 18.89 4.40
N LEU A 38 -5.89 19.54 4.21
CA LEU A 38 -4.61 18.88 4.44
C LEU A 38 -4.52 18.33 5.87
N ARG A 39 -4.88 19.10 6.90
CA ARG A 39 -4.88 18.65 8.29
C ARG A 39 -5.87 17.51 8.55
N LYS A 40 -7.04 17.56 7.91
CA LYS A 40 -8.05 16.49 7.99
C LYS A 40 -7.54 15.19 7.37
N HIS A 41 -6.97 15.24 6.17
CA HIS A 41 -6.44 14.08 5.47
C HIS A 41 -5.17 13.53 6.13
N ASP A 42 -4.28 14.39 6.60
CA ASP A 42 -3.10 14.02 7.37
C ASP A 42 -3.49 13.27 8.65
N SER A 43 -4.50 13.74 9.40
CA SER A 43 -5.02 13.04 10.58
C SER A 43 -5.63 11.68 10.23
N LYS A 44 -6.35 11.58 9.11
CA LYS A 44 -6.92 10.33 8.60
C LYS A 44 -5.83 9.32 8.25
N ILE A 45 -4.76 9.75 7.59
CA ILE A 45 -3.63 8.90 7.24
C ILE A 45 -2.85 8.48 8.48
N ARG A 46 -2.54 9.42 9.39
CA ARG A 46 -1.88 9.12 10.67
C ARG A 46 -2.61 8.01 11.43
N TYR A 47 -3.93 8.13 11.54
CA TYR A 47 -4.74 7.11 12.19
C TYR A 47 -4.60 5.73 11.54
N ARG A 48 -4.59 5.64 10.20
CA ARG A 48 -4.42 4.37 9.48
C ARG A 48 -3.02 3.79 9.62
N LEU A 49 -1.99 4.60 9.44
CA LEU A 49 -0.59 4.18 9.57
C LEU A 49 -0.28 3.66 10.98
N GLU A 50 -0.75 4.36 12.02
CA GLU A 50 -0.54 3.88 13.41
C GLU A 50 -1.25 2.55 13.67
N ARG A 51 -2.40 2.30 13.05
CA ARG A 51 -3.08 0.99 13.14
C ARG A 51 -2.32 -0.11 12.43
N MET A 52 -1.77 0.16 11.25
CA MET A 52 -0.92 -0.79 10.53
C MET A 52 0.40 -1.06 11.27
N ARG A 53 0.98 -0.03 11.90
CA ARG A 53 2.15 -0.17 12.77
C ARG A 53 1.88 -1.08 13.97
N LYS A 54 0.72 -0.92 14.63
CA LYS A 54 0.31 -1.82 15.73
C LYS A 54 0.14 -3.28 15.31
N LYS A 55 -0.08 -3.53 14.01
CA LYS A 55 -0.13 -4.87 13.41
C LYS A 55 1.22 -5.36 12.89
N GLU A 56 2.31 -4.65 13.20
CA GLU A 56 3.68 -4.94 12.76
C GLU A 56 3.88 -4.88 11.23
N LEU A 57 2.96 -4.23 10.49
CA LEU A 57 3.08 -4.09 9.03
C LEU A 57 4.04 -2.96 8.62
N LEU A 58 4.28 -2.01 9.53
CA LEU A 58 5.07 -0.81 9.29
C LEU A 58 6.06 -0.60 10.42
N HIS A 59 7.21 -0.03 10.07
CA HIS A 59 8.13 0.60 11.00
C HIS A 59 7.93 2.12 10.98
N LYS A 60 8.33 2.80 12.06
CA LYS A 60 8.28 4.26 12.14
C LYS A 60 9.63 4.80 12.61
N ASN A 61 10.30 5.52 11.72
CA ASN A 61 11.60 6.15 11.95
C ASN A 61 11.42 7.66 12.04
N GLY A 62 11.31 8.17 13.26
CA GLY A 62 10.91 9.56 13.51
C GLY A 62 9.50 9.83 13.01
N VAL A 63 9.37 10.70 12.00
CA VAL A 63 8.08 11.05 11.37
C VAL A 63 7.75 10.23 10.12
N LYS A 64 8.72 9.47 9.59
CA LYS A 64 8.52 8.65 8.40
C LYS A 64 8.07 7.24 8.77
N TYR A 65 7.09 6.75 8.04
CA TYR A 65 6.67 5.35 8.07
C TYR A 65 7.38 4.61 6.94
N THR A 66 7.80 3.39 7.20
CA THR A 66 8.37 2.48 6.20
C THR A 66 7.69 1.13 6.33
N VAL A 67 7.72 0.33 5.27
CA VAL A 67 7.12 -1.01 5.31
C VAL A 67 8.01 -1.95 6.11
N ASN A 68 7.37 -2.89 6.85
CA ASN A 68 8.07 -4.02 7.42
C ASN A 68 8.19 -5.11 6.35
N GLU A 69 9.37 -5.24 5.74
CA GLU A 69 9.62 -6.12 4.60
C GLU A 69 9.41 -7.61 4.92
N GLU A 70 9.52 -8.02 6.18
CA GLU A 70 9.22 -9.39 6.61
C GLU A 70 7.72 -9.71 6.61
N ARG A 71 6.88 -8.68 6.72
CA ARG A 71 5.42 -8.82 6.86
C ARG A 71 4.67 -8.34 5.63
N VAL A 72 5.29 -7.50 4.81
CA VAL A 72 4.66 -6.91 3.63
C VAL A 72 5.68 -6.81 2.53
N PHE A 73 5.40 -7.44 1.40
CA PHE A 73 6.27 -7.39 0.23
C PHE A 73 5.50 -7.55 -1.07
N LEU A 74 6.15 -7.15 -2.15
CA LEU A 74 5.67 -7.33 -3.51
C LEU A 74 6.35 -8.56 -4.11
N THR A 75 5.54 -9.50 -4.60
CA THR A 75 6.01 -10.69 -5.30
C THR A 75 5.37 -10.78 -6.69
N GLN A 76 5.96 -11.57 -7.58
CA GLN A 76 5.29 -11.95 -8.83
C GLN A 76 4.34 -13.10 -8.54
N ALA A 77 3.08 -12.96 -8.97
CA ALA A 77 2.12 -14.05 -8.94
C ALA A 77 2.21 -14.84 -10.24
N SER A 78 2.13 -16.17 -10.12
CA SER A 78 2.00 -17.09 -11.24
C SER A 78 0.92 -18.11 -10.92
N MET A 79 0.08 -18.44 -11.90
CA MET A 79 -0.87 -19.55 -11.82
C MET A 79 -0.23 -20.77 -12.45
N PHE A 80 -0.19 -21.89 -11.72
CA PHE A 80 0.31 -23.15 -12.26
C PHE A 80 -0.87 -23.99 -12.73
N LEU A 81 -0.89 -24.35 -14.01
CA LEU A 81 -1.87 -25.25 -14.60
C LEU A 81 -1.29 -26.66 -14.58
N GLU A 82 -1.68 -27.44 -13.57
CA GLU A 82 -1.13 -28.78 -13.31
C GLU A 82 -1.28 -29.72 -14.52
N ASP A 83 -2.44 -29.71 -15.18
CA ASP A 83 -2.75 -30.62 -16.29
C ASP A 83 -1.86 -30.46 -17.53
N ILE A 84 -1.21 -29.30 -17.69
CA ILE A 84 -0.33 -29.02 -18.83
C ILE A 84 1.08 -28.59 -18.38
N GLU A 85 1.36 -28.64 -17.07
CA GLU A 85 2.64 -28.26 -16.46
C GLU A 85 3.13 -26.84 -16.86
N VAL A 86 2.21 -25.89 -17.05
CA VAL A 86 2.54 -24.50 -17.44
C VAL A 86 2.32 -23.52 -16.30
N ALA A 87 3.30 -22.64 -16.05
CA ALA A 87 3.17 -21.47 -15.19
C ALA A 87 2.81 -20.22 -16.00
N LEU A 88 1.64 -19.64 -15.75
CA LEU A 88 1.19 -18.39 -16.38
C LEU A 88 1.46 -17.20 -15.44
N PRO A 89 2.15 -16.15 -15.90
CA PRO A 89 2.37 -14.95 -15.10
C PRO A 89 1.06 -14.18 -14.90
N MET A 90 0.74 -13.86 -13.64
CA MET A 90 -0.48 -13.16 -13.23
C MET A 90 -0.21 -11.69 -12.82
N GLY A 91 1.05 -11.24 -12.93
CA GLY A 91 1.49 -9.89 -12.58
C GLY A 91 1.98 -9.77 -11.14
N LYS A 92 2.14 -8.54 -10.65
CA LYS A 92 2.61 -8.28 -9.29
C LYS A 92 1.49 -8.48 -8.27
N MET A 93 1.84 -9.00 -7.11
CA MET A 93 0.94 -9.23 -5.99
C MET A 93 1.53 -8.62 -4.73
N LEU A 94 0.70 -7.85 -4.01
CA LEU A 94 1.01 -7.43 -2.65
C LEU A 94 0.58 -8.53 -1.69
N VAL A 95 1.52 -8.97 -0.86
CA VAL A 95 1.27 -9.94 0.21
C VAL A 95 1.47 -9.25 1.55
N VAL A 96 0.51 -9.43 2.46
CA VAL A 96 0.48 -8.81 3.78
C VAL A 96 0.21 -9.89 4.83
N TYR A 97 1.11 -10.01 5.81
CA TYR A 97 1.06 -10.90 6.95
C TYR A 97 0.80 -10.10 8.23
N PRO A 98 -0.45 -9.70 8.51
CA PRO A 98 -0.78 -9.02 9.75
C PRO A 98 -0.58 -9.93 10.96
N LYS A 99 -0.16 -9.34 12.08
CA LYS A 99 -0.11 -10.05 13.37
C LYS A 99 -1.52 -10.49 13.78
N ASP A 100 -1.68 -11.78 14.11
CA ASP A 100 -2.90 -12.42 14.63
C ASP A 100 -4.14 -12.23 13.73
N ASP A 101 -3.98 -12.16 12.41
CA ASP A 101 -5.07 -11.96 11.45
C ASP A 101 -4.76 -12.73 10.14
N GLU A 102 -5.74 -12.83 9.23
CA GLU A 102 -5.59 -13.62 8.01
C GLU A 102 -4.57 -13.01 7.03
N ILE A 103 -3.86 -13.88 6.30
CA ILE A 103 -2.98 -13.45 5.21
C ILE A 103 -3.81 -12.76 4.14
N MET A 104 -3.35 -11.60 3.68
CA MET A 104 -4.01 -10.85 2.63
C MET A 104 -3.14 -10.78 1.38
N MET A 105 -3.72 -11.15 0.26
CA MET A 105 -3.08 -11.12 -1.05
C MET A 105 -3.91 -10.27 -1.99
N ARG A 106 -3.26 -9.37 -2.74
CA ARG A 106 -3.93 -8.56 -3.75
C ARG A 106 -3.09 -8.45 -5.01
N THR A 107 -3.64 -8.94 -6.11
CA THR A 107 -3.07 -8.73 -7.44
C THR A 107 -3.18 -7.26 -7.80
N LEU A 108 -2.06 -6.67 -8.19
CA LEU A 108 -2.00 -5.33 -8.76
C LEU A 108 -2.32 -5.47 -10.24
N ARG A 109 -3.53 -5.05 -10.65
CA ARG A 109 -3.85 -4.97 -12.06
C ARG A 109 -2.94 -3.92 -12.70
N THR A 110 -2.26 -4.31 -13.77
CA THR A 110 -1.36 -3.47 -14.59
C THR A 110 -2.09 -2.38 -15.39
N GLU A 111 -3.35 -2.08 -15.08
CA GLU A 111 -4.08 -0.97 -15.68
C GLU A 111 -3.70 0.32 -14.95
N SER A 112 -2.62 0.93 -15.44
CA SER A 112 -2.21 2.32 -15.23
C SER A 112 -2.04 2.81 -13.79
N MET A 113 -0.86 2.55 -13.20
CA MET A 113 -0.22 3.49 -12.25
C MET A 113 0.41 4.69 -12.99
N LEU A 114 -0.24 5.22 -14.02
CA LEU A 114 0.16 6.49 -14.62
C LEU A 114 -0.77 7.58 -14.07
N PRO A 115 -0.25 8.73 -13.64
CA PRO A 115 -1.09 9.87 -13.28
C PRO A 115 -1.97 10.24 -14.49
N PRO A 116 -3.15 10.84 -14.26
CA PRO A 116 -4.03 11.25 -15.36
C PRO A 116 -3.22 12.12 -16.32
N ARG A 117 -3.22 11.75 -17.61
CA ARG A 117 -2.72 12.66 -18.66
C ARG A 117 -3.52 13.95 -18.52
N LYS A 118 -2.83 15.08 -18.37
CA LYS A 118 -3.46 16.37 -18.63
C LYS A 118 -4.00 16.31 -20.06
N SER A 119 -5.31 16.45 -20.18
CA SER A 119 -5.93 16.73 -21.46
C SER A 119 -5.44 18.12 -21.88
N ASP A 120 -4.78 18.19 -23.03
CA ASP A 120 -4.56 19.45 -23.75
C ASP A 120 -5.88 19.98 -24.31
#